data_AF-A0A940JG10-F1
#
_entry.id   AF-A0A940JG10-F1
#
_cell.length_a   1.000
_cell.length_b   1.000
_cell.length_c   1.000
_cell.angle_alpha   90.00
_cell.angle_beta   90.00
_cell.angle_gamma   90.00
#
_symmetry.space_group_name_H-M   'P 1'
#
loop_
_entity.id
_entity.type
_entity.pdbx_description
1 polymer ?
#
loop_
_entity_poly.entity_id
_entity_poly.type
_entity_poly.pdbx_seq_one_letter_code
_entity_poly.pdbx_strand_id
1 'polypeptide(L)'
;MAFRVQRSERFPLFAFLVAGGLLGACASSEDLGHLEPLAIVPSERRTSTPSPTPTPTPTSTPSPKPTPTPTPEPTPTPEATATPSPEPTSTASPGPTPSPEPTPTQAPTAQRVVVSPNSATINAKSPSGQGAQGFVTSIRLVSTVAMSDGSTNEAVTWSTSDPARATVGADGTVQAPSTATAGTVTITATARGSSLSASALITVTTHGRVNVIVK
;
A
#
# COMPACT_ATOMS: atom_id res chain seq x y z
N MET A 1 33.41 25.73 -23.22
CA MET A 1 32.35 25.03 -23.97
C MET A 1 31.09 25.01 -23.11
N ALA A 2 30.10 25.82 -23.47
CA ALA A 2 28.84 25.97 -22.76
C ALA A 2 27.81 25.02 -23.36
N PHE A 3 27.14 24.20 -22.54
CA PHE A 3 25.98 23.43 -22.98
C PHE A 3 24.70 23.94 -22.33
N ARG A 4 23.80 24.38 -23.20
CA ARG A 4 22.53 25.04 -22.97
C ARG A 4 21.50 24.12 -22.31
N VAL A 5 20.67 24.76 -21.50
CA VAL A 5 19.28 24.42 -21.14
C VAL A 5 18.52 23.83 -22.32
N GLN A 6 17.88 22.67 -22.12
CA GLN A 6 16.84 22.17 -23.03
C GLN A 6 15.50 22.09 -22.29
N ARG A 7 14.64 23.06 -22.62
CA ARG A 7 13.20 23.09 -22.40
C ARG A 7 12.57 22.26 -23.54
N SER A 8 11.69 21.31 -23.24
CA SER A 8 10.82 20.70 -24.26
C SER A 8 9.42 20.45 -23.68
N GLU A 9 8.53 21.38 -23.98
CA GLU A 9 7.09 21.27 -23.80
C GLU A 9 6.51 20.27 -24.81
N ARG A 10 5.60 19.39 -24.39
CA ARG A 10 4.61 18.75 -25.28
C ARG A 10 3.27 18.57 -24.55
N PHE A 11 2.42 19.56 -24.72
CA PHE A 11 0.96 19.48 -24.58
C PHE A 11 0.37 18.82 -25.84
N PRO A 12 -0.60 17.90 -25.73
CA PRO A 12 -1.59 17.70 -26.76
C PRO A 12 -2.90 18.40 -26.40
N LEU A 13 -3.23 19.34 -27.28
CA LEU A 13 -4.50 19.98 -27.52
C LEU A 13 -5.55 18.92 -27.94
N PHE A 14 -6.70 18.81 -27.28
CA PHE A 14 -7.91 18.29 -27.93
C PHE A 14 -9.10 19.16 -27.55
N ALA A 15 -9.71 19.70 -28.60
CA ALA A 15 -10.70 20.75 -28.58
C ALA A 15 -12.10 20.23 -28.27
N PHE A 16 -12.89 21.17 -27.75
CA PHE A 16 -14.31 21.15 -27.42
C PHE A 16 -15.24 20.66 -28.54
N LEU A 17 -16.36 20.05 -28.15
CA LEU A 17 -17.65 20.32 -28.79
C LEU A 17 -18.79 20.26 -27.77
N VAL A 18 -19.53 21.38 -27.69
CA VAL A 18 -20.69 21.65 -26.81
C VAL A 18 -21.98 21.54 -27.64
N ALA A 19 -23.02 20.93 -27.06
CA ALA A 19 -24.44 21.20 -27.34
C ALA A 19 -25.21 20.75 -26.07
N GLY A 20 -25.79 21.64 -25.26
CA GLY A 20 -27.12 22.28 -25.44
C GLY A 20 -28.22 21.26 -25.13
N GLY A 21 -29.08 21.33 -24.09
CA GLY A 21 -29.64 22.44 -23.31
C GLY A 21 -31.15 22.52 -23.59
N LEU A 22 -32.03 22.16 -22.64
CA LEU A 22 -33.44 22.61 -22.55
C LEU A 22 -34.06 22.11 -21.20
N LEU A 23 -34.39 22.93 -20.19
CA LEU A 23 -35.50 23.90 -20.00
C LEU A 23 -36.88 23.29 -19.65
N GLY A 24 -37.40 23.71 -18.49
CA GLY A 24 -38.82 23.77 -18.11
C GLY A 24 -39.20 22.83 -16.96
N ALA A 25 -39.96 23.20 -15.93
CA ALA A 25 -40.54 24.46 -15.46
C ALA A 25 -41.17 24.17 -14.06
N CYS A 26 -41.35 25.20 -13.24
CA CYS A 26 -42.02 25.18 -11.93
C CYS A 26 -43.56 25.20 -12.02
N ALA A 27 -44.26 24.59 -11.04
CA ALA A 27 -45.55 25.02 -10.42
C ALA A 27 -45.95 23.96 -9.36
N SER A 28 -45.97 24.25 -8.04
CA SER A 28 -47.06 24.89 -7.27
C SER A 28 -48.41 24.18 -7.36
N SER A 29 -48.85 23.51 -6.29
CA SER A 29 -50.10 23.82 -5.58
C SER A 29 -50.29 22.88 -4.38
N GLU A 30 -50.60 23.48 -3.24
CA GLU A 30 -51.24 22.85 -2.09
C GLU A 30 -52.71 22.50 -2.44
N ASP A 31 -53.36 21.61 -1.66
CA ASP A 31 -54.69 21.81 -1.04
C ASP A 31 -55.56 20.53 -0.89
N LEU A 32 -55.83 20.23 0.40
CA LEU A 32 -57.02 19.71 1.11
C LEU A 32 -57.94 18.57 0.62
N GLY A 33 -58.27 17.71 1.59
CA GLY A 33 -59.50 16.90 1.68
C GLY A 33 -59.31 15.43 1.28
N HIS A 34 -59.99 14.42 1.80
CA HIS A 34 -61.06 14.33 2.78
C HIS A 34 -61.26 12.81 3.04
N LEU A 35 -61.21 12.40 4.31
CA LEU A 35 -61.81 11.22 4.97
C LEU A 35 -62.25 9.97 4.16
N GLU A 36 -61.62 8.81 4.47
CA GLU A 36 -62.11 7.40 4.69
C GLU A 36 -63.21 6.75 3.77
N PRO A 37 -63.45 5.41 3.74
CA PRO A 37 -62.90 4.29 4.53
C PRO A 37 -62.57 2.95 3.78
N LEU A 38 -61.88 2.05 4.51
CA LEU A 38 -61.95 0.57 4.53
C LEU A 38 -61.91 -0.24 3.20
N ALA A 39 -60.74 -0.84 2.93
CA ALA A 39 -60.66 -2.14 2.23
C ALA A 39 -59.57 -3.03 2.86
N ILE A 40 -60.03 -4.08 3.53
CA ILE A 40 -59.24 -5.20 4.05
C ILE A 40 -58.54 -5.92 2.89
N VAL A 41 -57.22 -6.10 2.99
CA VAL A 41 -56.49 -7.07 2.14
C VAL A 41 -55.59 -7.96 3.01
N PRO A 42 -55.55 -9.29 2.77
CA PRO A 42 -54.98 -10.25 3.70
C PRO A 42 -53.45 -10.34 3.59
N SER A 43 -52.82 -10.65 4.73
CA SER A 43 -51.39 -10.92 4.89
C SER A 43 -51.02 -12.27 4.28
N GLU A 44 -50.24 -12.26 3.19
CA GLU A 44 -49.71 -13.48 2.58
C GLU A 44 -48.31 -13.86 3.10
N ARG A 45 -48.29 -15.10 3.57
CA ARG A 45 -47.25 -15.88 4.24
C ARG A 45 -46.04 -16.10 3.33
N ARG A 46 -44.83 -15.72 3.78
CA ARG A 46 -43.57 -16.08 3.12
C ARG A 46 -43.28 -17.57 3.30
N THR A 47 -43.13 -18.29 2.20
CA THR A 47 -42.71 -19.70 2.11
C THR A 47 -41.19 -19.79 2.17
N SER A 48 -40.64 -20.52 3.14
CA SER A 48 -39.20 -20.80 3.29
C SER A 48 -38.78 -21.93 2.35
N THR A 49 -37.89 -21.65 1.39
CA THR A 49 -37.29 -22.63 0.47
C THR A 49 -36.32 -23.55 1.23
N PRO A 50 -36.39 -24.89 1.08
CA PRO A 50 -35.48 -25.79 1.77
C PRO A 50 -34.06 -25.76 1.18
N SER A 51 -33.07 -25.85 2.06
CA SER A 51 -31.62 -25.86 1.78
C SER A 51 -31.18 -27.21 1.16
N PRO A 52 -30.29 -27.22 0.14
CA PRO A 52 -29.81 -28.46 -0.46
C PRO A 52 -28.90 -29.26 0.49
N THR A 53 -29.04 -30.59 0.45
CA THR A 53 -28.29 -31.59 1.23
C THR A 53 -26.88 -31.79 0.66
N PRO A 54 -25.80 -31.82 1.48
CA PRO A 54 -24.44 -32.03 0.99
C PRO A 54 -24.24 -33.46 0.43
N THR A 55 -23.54 -33.55 -0.70
CA THR A 55 -23.15 -34.80 -1.38
C THR A 55 -21.93 -35.43 -0.69
N PRO A 56 -21.90 -36.76 -0.44
CA PRO A 56 -20.77 -37.41 0.21
C PRO A 56 -19.51 -37.41 -0.67
N THR A 57 -18.38 -37.09 -0.06
CA THR A 57 -17.03 -37.07 -0.66
C THR A 57 -16.50 -38.50 -0.85
N PRO A 58 -15.87 -38.85 -1.99
CA PRO A 58 -15.37 -40.20 -2.23
C PRO A 58 -14.20 -40.57 -1.32
N THR A 59 -14.25 -41.78 -0.76
CA THR A 59 -13.22 -42.36 0.10
C THR A 59 -12.07 -42.92 -0.75
N SER A 60 -10.83 -42.56 -0.41
CA SER A 60 -9.61 -43.03 -1.09
C SER A 60 -9.42 -44.55 -0.93
N THR A 61 -9.27 -45.25 -2.05
CA THR A 61 -8.98 -46.68 -2.11
C THR A 61 -7.50 -46.93 -1.75
N PRO A 62 -7.16 -47.90 -0.89
CA PRO A 62 -5.76 -48.16 -0.53
C PRO A 62 -4.96 -48.72 -1.72
N SER A 63 -3.75 -48.19 -1.90
CA SER A 63 -2.80 -48.59 -2.94
C SER A 63 -2.20 -49.99 -2.63
N PRO A 64 -2.00 -50.86 -3.64
CA PRO A 64 -1.44 -52.19 -3.42
C PRO A 64 -0.01 -52.14 -2.88
N LYS A 65 0.30 -53.08 -1.99
CA LYS A 65 1.62 -53.25 -1.36
C LYS A 65 2.64 -53.75 -2.40
N PRO A 66 3.86 -53.19 -2.46
CA PRO A 66 4.88 -53.64 -3.41
C PRO A 66 5.29 -55.09 -3.14
N THR A 67 5.40 -55.87 -4.23
CA THR A 67 5.90 -57.25 -4.23
C THR A 67 7.43 -57.24 -4.09
N PRO A 68 8.02 -58.08 -3.22
CA PRO A 68 9.47 -58.12 -3.06
C PRO A 68 10.14 -58.59 -4.36
N THR A 69 11.17 -57.86 -4.78
CA THR A 69 12.00 -58.18 -5.93
C THR A 69 12.97 -59.32 -5.56
N PRO A 70 13.17 -60.34 -6.41
CA PRO A 70 14.07 -61.45 -6.09
C PRO A 70 15.52 -60.95 -5.92
N THR A 71 16.18 -61.43 -4.88
CA THR A 71 17.58 -61.17 -4.59
C THR A 71 18.46 -61.85 -5.65
N PRO A 72 19.36 -61.13 -6.34
CA PRO A 72 20.24 -61.75 -7.33
C PRO A 72 21.18 -62.77 -6.69
N GLU A 73 21.40 -63.88 -7.40
CA GLU A 73 22.34 -64.94 -7.04
C GLU A 73 23.79 -64.44 -7.08
N PRO A 74 24.68 -64.87 -6.15
CA PRO A 74 26.06 -64.43 -6.13
C PRO A 74 26.78 -64.81 -7.43
N THR A 75 27.31 -63.79 -8.10
CA THR A 75 28.15 -63.93 -9.30
C THR A 75 29.51 -64.54 -8.89
N PRO A 76 30.07 -65.50 -9.66
CA PRO A 76 31.35 -66.10 -9.33
C PRO A 76 32.45 -65.05 -9.20
N THR A 77 33.24 -65.16 -8.14
CA THR A 77 34.39 -64.29 -7.88
C THR A 77 35.44 -64.51 -8.98
N PRO A 78 35.86 -63.45 -9.71
CA PRO A 78 36.88 -63.60 -10.74
C PRO A 78 38.21 -64.05 -10.12
N GLU A 79 38.87 -64.98 -10.80
CA GLU A 79 40.19 -65.49 -10.47
C GLU A 79 41.23 -64.35 -10.60
N ALA A 80 42.19 -64.30 -9.68
CA ALA A 80 43.13 -63.20 -9.57
C ALA A 80 44.07 -63.14 -10.78
N THR A 81 43.75 -62.26 -11.74
CA THR A 81 44.64 -61.93 -12.85
C THR A 81 45.88 -61.21 -12.32
N ALA A 82 47.06 -61.63 -12.76
CA ALA A 82 48.34 -61.03 -12.39
C ALA A 82 48.30 -59.51 -12.59
N THR A 83 48.59 -58.78 -11.51
CA THR A 83 48.52 -57.32 -11.48
C THR A 83 49.65 -56.76 -12.33
N PRO A 84 49.39 -56.00 -13.41
CA PRO A 84 50.47 -55.35 -14.15
C PRO A 84 51.17 -54.35 -13.22
N SER A 85 52.50 -54.37 -13.27
CA SER A 85 53.35 -53.40 -12.57
C SER A 85 52.94 -51.98 -12.98
N PRO A 86 52.73 -51.04 -12.03
CA PRO A 86 52.31 -49.70 -12.38
C PRO A 86 53.38 -49.02 -13.23
N GLU A 87 52.99 -48.61 -14.43
CA GLU A 87 53.75 -47.69 -15.27
C GLU A 87 53.85 -46.34 -14.53
N PRO A 88 54.98 -45.61 -14.60
CA PRO A 88 55.15 -44.35 -13.88
C PRO A 88 54.04 -43.37 -14.25
N THR A 89 53.16 -43.09 -13.29
CA THR A 89 52.11 -42.10 -13.43
C THR A 89 52.76 -40.72 -13.44
N SER A 90 52.58 -40.01 -14.56
CA SER A 90 52.88 -38.58 -14.61
C SER A 90 52.06 -37.89 -13.51
N THR A 91 52.76 -37.30 -12.55
CA THR A 91 52.11 -36.52 -11.49
C THR A 91 51.54 -35.28 -12.15
N ALA A 92 50.21 -35.27 -12.31
CA ALA A 92 49.51 -34.10 -12.81
C ALA A 92 49.85 -32.91 -11.91
N SER A 93 50.37 -31.83 -12.50
CA SER A 93 50.59 -30.57 -11.81
C SER A 93 49.32 -30.19 -11.06
N PRO A 94 49.40 -29.73 -9.79
CA PRO A 94 48.21 -29.31 -9.06
C PRO A 94 47.44 -28.30 -9.91
N GLY A 95 46.16 -28.60 -10.13
CA GLY A 95 45.26 -27.71 -10.87
C GLY A 95 45.17 -26.35 -10.16
N PRO A 96 44.74 -25.30 -10.88
CA PRO A 96 44.59 -23.98 -10.29
C PRO A 96 43.68 -24.06 -9.05
N THR A 97 44.14 -23.49 -7.94
CA THR A 97 43.32 -23.34 -6.73
C THR A 97 42.06 -22.56 -7.11
N PRO A 98 40.84 -23.04 -6.77
CA PRO A 98 39.62 -22.31 -7.08
C PRO A 98 39.71 -20.91 -6.47
N SER A 99 39.35 -19.89 -7.26
CA SER A 99 39.22 -18.53 -6.77
C SER A 99 38.21 -18.50 -5.62
N PRO A 100 38.48 -17.78 -4.52
CA PRO A 100 37.52 -17.67 -3.43
C PRO A 100 36.17 -17.18 -3.98
N GLU A 101 35.10 -17.81 -3.51
CA GLU A 101 33.74 -17.39 -3.81
C GLU A 101 33.52 -15.96 -3.27
N PRO A 102 32.88 -15.05 -4.03
CA PRO A 102 32.63 -13.70 -3.57
C PRO A 102 31.83 -13.74 -2.27
N THR A 103 32.30 -13.02 -1.24
CA THR A 103 31.55 -12.86 0.00
C THR A 103 30.27 -12.07 -0.29
N PRO A 104 29.09 -12.50 0.21
CA PRO A 104 27.86 -11.78 0.00
C PRO A 104 28.00 -10.34 0.50
N THR A 105 27.70 -9.36 -0.36
CA THR A 105 27.67 -7.95 0.03
C THR A 105 26.42 -7.73 0.86
N GLN A 106 26.59 -7.32 2.13
CA GLN A 106 25.46 -6.99 2.99
C GLN A 106 24.71 -5.77 2.43
N ALA A 107 23.38 -5.83 2.43
CA ALA A 107 22.54 -4.70 2.06
C ALA A 107 22.72 -3.54 3.06
N PRO A 108 22.59 -2.28 2.61
CA PRO A 108 22.69 -1.13 3.52
C PRO A 108 21.55 -1.13 4.54
N THR A 109 21.85 -0.75 5.77
CA THR A 109 20.87 -0.66 6.88
C THR A 109 20.61 0.79 7.25
N ALA A 110 19.36 1.14 7.56
CA ALA A 110 18.99 2.47 8.04
C ALA A 110 19.65 2.79 9.39
N GLN A 111 20.20 4.00 9.51
CA GLN A 111 20.87 4.50 10.72
C GLN A 111 20.07 5.60 11.43
N ARG A 112 19.42 6.49 10.67
CA ARG A 112 18.66 7.61 11.22
C ARG A 112 17.55 8.03 10.28
N VAL A 113 16.41 8.42 10.84
CA VAL A 113 15.33 9.12 10.13
C VAL A 113 15.23 10.54 10.66
N VAL A 114 15.04 11.51 9.77
CA VAL A 114 14.71 12.90 10.11
C VAL A 114 13.48 13.34 9.32
N VAL A 115 12.69 14.25 9.89
CA VAL A 115 11.53 14.86 9.24
C VAL A 115 11.64 16.38 9.35
N SER A 116 11.39 17.07 8.24
CA SER A 116 11.39 18.53 8.17
C SER A 116 10.13 19.05 7.44
N PRO A 117 9.45 20.08 7.96
CA PRO A 117 9.64 20.65 9.31
C PRO A 117 9.26 19.63 10.40
N ASN A 118 9.84 19.77 11.60
CA ASN A 118 9.49 18.96 12.78
C ASN A 118 8.20 19.44 13.49
N SER A 119 7.71 20.62 13.13
CA SER A 119 6.41 21.13 13.58
C SER A 119 5.85 22.13 12.60
N ALA A 120 4.52 22.19 12.48
CA ALA A 120 3.85 23.17 11.63
C ALA A 120 2.39 23.37 12.07
N THR A 121 1.81 24.48 11.64
CA THR A 121 0.39 24.80 11.86
C THR A 121 -0.33 24.80 10.52
N ILE A 122 -1.46 24.10 10.45
CA ILE A 122 -2.36 24.10 9.28
C ILE A 122 -3.79 24.43 9.71
N ASN A 123 -4.56 24.96 8.77
CA ASN A 123 -5.95 25.31 9.01
C ASN A 123 -6.86 24.21 8.48
N ALA A 124 -7.92 23.90 9.22
CA ALA A 124 -9.01 23.06 8.74
C ALA A 124 -9.63 23.68 7.48
N LYS A 125 -9.94 22.86 6.47
CA LYS A 125 -10.52 23.35 5.22
C LYS A 125 -11.90 23.98 5.49
N SER A 126 -12.19 25.16 4.94
CA SER A 126 -13.52 25.78 5.10
C SER A 126 -14.63 24.85 4.55
N PRO A 127 -15.72 24.59 5.31
CA PRO A 127 -16.85 23.77 4.85
C PRO A 127 -17.55 24.35 3.62
N SER A 128 -17.49 25.68 3.42
CA SER A 128 -18.18 26.38 2.33
C SER A 128 -17.44 26.36 1.00
N GLY A 129 -16.28 25.70 0.90
CA GLY A 129 -15.45 25.67 -0.31
C GLY A 129 -14.85 27.03 -0.70
N GLN A 130 -15.21 28.11 0.00
CA GLN A 130 -14.59 29.41 -0.12
C GLN A 130 -13.24 29.33 0.59
N GLY A 131 -12.20 29.11 -0.20
CA GLY A 131 -10.83 29.19 0.27
C GLY A 131 -10.65 30.53 0.95
N ALA A 132 -10.49 30.52 2.27
CA ALA A 132 -10.11 31.71 2.99
C ALA A 132 -8.73 32.11 2.46
N GLN A 133 -8.68 33.19 1.68
CA GLN A 133 -7.46 33.69 1.07
C GLN A 133 -6.42 33.93 2.18
N GLY A 134 -5.28 33.25 2.13
CA GLY A 134 -4.17 33.44 3.08
C GLY A 134 -3.97 32.38 4.18
N PHE A 135 -4.75 31.29 4.19
CA PHE A 135 -4.54 30.21 5.17
C PHE A 135 -3.83 28.99 4.55
N VAL A 136 -2.77 28.52 5.20
CA VAL A 136 -2.09 27.26 4.85
C VAL A 136 -2.98 26.10 5.31
N THR A 137 -3.59 25.36 4.37
CA THR A 137 -4.45 24.20 4.66
C THR A 137 -3.74 22.85 4.45
N SER A 138 -2.55 22.90 3.86
CA SER A 138 -1.70 21.74 3.63
C SER A 138 -0.22 22.12 3.71
N ILE A 139 0.60 21.16 4.09
CA ILE A 139 2.05 21.27 4.10
C ILE A 139 2.65 19.99 3.54
N ARG A 140 3.91 20.05 3.11
CA ARG A 140 4.66 18.86 2.76
C ARG A 140 5.77 18.62 3.76
N LEU A 141 5.74 17.47 4.40
CA LEU A 141 6.85 16.97 5.20
C LEU A 141 7.84 16.26 4.29
N VAL A 142 9.12 16.53 4.50
CA VAL A 142 10.23 15.85 3.84
C VAL A 142 10.89 14.95 4.87
N SER A 143 10.96 13.66 4.58
CA SER A 143 11.75 12.73 5.35
C SER A 143 13.11 12.48 4.68
N THR A 144 14.12 12.20 5.49
CA THR A 144 15.41 11.72 5.01
C THR A 144 15.85 10.56 5.88
N VAL A 145 16.16 9.44 5.25
CA VAL A 145 16.73 8.25 5.91
C VAL A 145 18.20 8.20 5.54
N ALA A 146 19.10 8.20 6.53
CA ALA A 146 20.52 7.99 6.33
C ALA A 146 20.85 6.51 6.48
N MET A 147 21.57 5.95 5.51
CA MET A 147 21.92 4.54 5.43
C MET A 147 23.39 4.30 5.78
N SER A 148 23.75 3.06 6.14
CA SER A 148 25.10 2.67 6.55
C SER A 148 26.17 2.78 5.48
N ASP A 149 25.78 2.80 4.20
CA ASP A 149 26.66 3.02 3.04
C ASP A 149 26.82 4.50 2.68
N GLY A 150 26.25 5.41 3.49
CA GLY A 150 26.26 6.85 3.23
C GLY A 150 25.21 7.31 2.21
N SER A 151 24.41 6.40 1.64
CA SER A 151 23.27 6.77 0.81
C SER A 151 22.13 7.36 1.65
N THR A 152 21.21 8.03 0.96
CA THR A 152 20.00 8.60 1.57
C THR A 152 18.76 8.24 0.74
N ASN A 153 17.58 8.37 1.33
CA ASN A 153 16.26 8.22 0.68
C ASN A 153 15.75 6.78 0.53
N GLU A 154 15.81 6.00 1.61
CA GLU A 154 14.90 4.85 1.72
C GLU A 154 13.44 5.32 1.80
N ALA A 155 12.52 4.52 1.24
CA ALA A 155 11.09 4.79 1.33
C ALA A 155 10.63 4.78 2.79
N VAL A 156 9.82 5.77 3.18
CA VAL A 156 9.18 5.79 4.50
C VAL A 156 7.69 5.44 4.39
N THR A 157 7.15 4.90 5.47
CA THR A 157 5.70 4.81 5.67
C THR A 157 5.28 5.92 6.61
N TRP A 158 4.30 6.72 6.18
CA TRP A 158 3.72 7.80 6.98
C TRP A 158 2.50 7.32 7.76
N SER A 159 2.32 7.82 8.98
CA SER A 159 1.12 7.63 9.78
C SER A 159 0.71 8.91 10.50
N THR A 160 -0.56 9.01 10.87
CA THR A 160 -1.13 10.09 11.66
C THR A 160 -1.71 9.53 12.95
N SER A 161 -1.53 10.24 14.07
CA SER A 161 -2.14 9.83 15.34
C SER A 161 -3.65 10.10 15.41
N ASP A 162 -4.17 10.97 14.54
CA ASP A 162 -5.61 11.32 14.48
C ASP A 162 -6.01 11.73 13.04
N PRO A 163 -6.53 10.79 12.23
CA PRO A 163 -6.94 11.07 10.85
C PRO A 163 -8.16 11.98 10.73
N ALA A 164 -8.95 12.15 11.81
CA ALA A 164 -10.06 13.10 11.81
C ALA A 164 -9.55 14.56 11.87
N ARG A 165 -8.32 14.77 12.37
CA ARG A 165 -7.67 16.10 12.45
C ARG A 165 -6.76 16.37 11.28
N ALA A 166 -5.88 15.44 10.94
CA ALA A 166 -5.04 15.56 9.76
C ALA A 166 -4.71 14.20 9.15
N THR A 167 -4.73 14.15 7.82
CA THR A 167 -4.27 13.01 7.04
C THR A 167 -2.90 13.30 6.45
N VAL A 168 -2.12 12.26 6.18
CA VAL A 168 -0.81 12.35 5.53
C VAL A 168 -0.78 11.41 4.33
N GLY A 169 -0.39 11.95 3.17
CA GLY A 169 -0.18 11.19 1.95
C GLY A 169 1.15 10.43 1.96
N ALA A 170 1.30 9.47 1.04
CA ALA A 170 2.55 8.71 0.88
C ALA A 170 3.75 9.61 0.51
N ASP A 171 3.49 10.77 -0.09
CA ASP A 171 4.46 11.79 -0.48
C ASP A 171 4.86 12.75 0.66
N GLY A 172 4.31 12.55 1.87
CA GLY A 172 4.49 13.39 3.04
C GLY A 172 3.57 14.61 3.08
N THR A 173 2.60 14.74 2.17
CA THR A 173 1.66 15.86 2.18
C THR A 173 0.63 15.69 3.30
N VAL A 174 0.63 16.62 4.25
CA VAL A 174 -0.31 16.65 5.38
C VAL A 174 -1.45 17.63 5.08
N GLN A 175 -2.69 17.20 5.30
CA GLN A 175 -3.89 18.01 5.07
C GLN A 175 -4.87 17.86 6.21
N ALA A 176 -5.55 18.96 6.57
CA ALA A 176 -6.66 18.91 7.52
C ALA A 176 -7.99 18.73 6.77
N PRO A 177 -8.82 17.72 7.12
CA PRO A 177 -10.19 17.61 6.62
C PRO A 177 -11.01 18.88 6.90
N SER A 178 -12.08 19.10 6.12
CA SER A 178 -13.00 20.23 6.37
C SER A 178 -13.81 20.10 7.66
N THR A 179 -13.93 18.88 8.18
CA THR A 179 -14.56 18.55 9.45
C THR A 179 -13.58 18.51 10.62
N ALA A 180 -12.30 18.82 10.39
CA ALA A 180 -11.28 18.75 11.42
C ALA A 180 -11.57 19.73 12.56
N THR A 181 -11.40 19.27 13.79
CA THR A 181 -11.47 20.12 14.99
C THR A 181 -10.09 20.65 15.35
N ALA A 182 -10.05 21.80 16.01
CA ALA A 182 -8.78 22.38 16.46
C ALA A 182 -8.09 21.47 17.49
N GLY A 183 -6.78 21.32 17.37
CA GLY A 183 -5.97 20.46 18.24
C GLY A 183 -4.67 20.05 17.57
N THR A 184 -3.92 19.17 18.23
CA THR A 184 -2.59 18.75 17.77
C THR A 184 -2.59 17.28 17.40
N VAL A 185 -1.86 16.93 16.34
CA VAL A 185 -1.68 15.57 15.83
C VAL A 185 -0.21 15.31 15.55
N THR A 186 0.23 14.08 15.82
CA THR A 186 1.60 13.65 15.53
C THR A 186 1.60 12.89 14.21
N ILE A 187 2.43 13.35 13.27
CA ILE A 187 2.69 12.65 12.01
C ILE A 187 4.03 11.94 12.13
N THR A 188 4.08 10.64 11.82
CA THR A 188 5.29 9.81 11.99
C THR A 188 5.73 9.23 10.67
N ALA A 189 7.00 9.40 10.30
CA ALA A 189 7.67 8.68 9.23
C ALA A 189 8.48 7.54 9.81
N THR A 190 8.23 6.32 9.35
CA THR A 190 9.00 5.12 9.70
C THR A 190 9.77 4.66 8.48
N ALA A 191 11.09 4.47 8.59
CA ALA A 191 11.89 3.90 7.52
C ALA A 191 11.43 2.47 7.22
N ARG A 192 11.20 2.15 5.94
CA ARG A 192 10.79 0.82 5.53
C ARG A 192 11.89 -0.19 5.89
N GLY A 193 11.53 -1.40 6.32
CA GLY A 193 12.53 -2.40 6.71
C GLY A 193 13.28 -2.09 8.01
N SER A 194 12.92 -1.01 8.73
CA SER A 194 13.54 -0.58 9.98
C SER A 194 12.49 -0.24 11.05
N SER A 195 12.91 -0.21 12.31
CA SER A 195 12.12 0.31 13.44
C SER A 195 12.41 1.79 13.72
N LEU A 196 13.29 2.42 12.94
CA LEU A 196 13.63 3.83 13.09
C LEU A 196 12.51 4.71 12.55
N SER A 197 12.12 5.69 13.36
CA SER A 197 11.10 6.66 13.02
C SER A 197 11.49 8.07 13.45
N ALA A 198 10.89 9.06 12.79
CA ALA A 198 10.90 10.45 13.22
C ALA A 198 9.50 11.04 13.06
N SER A 199 9.19 12.05 13.87
CA SER A 199 7.85 12.61 13.94
C SER A 199 7.85 14.12 13.78
N ALA A 200 6.74 14.64 13.26
CA ALA A 200 6.42 16.06 13.23
C ALA A 200 5.12 16.34 13.99
N LEU A 201 5.10 17.45 14.73
CA LEU A 201 3.93 17.90 15.47
C LEU A 201 3.10 18.89 14.63
N ILE A 202 1.87 18.52 14.31
CA ILE A 202 0.98 19.34 13.47
C ILE A 202 -0.14 19.91 14.32
N THR A 203 -0.23 21.24 14.38
CA THR A 203 -1.34 21.92 15.03
C THR A 203 -2.38 22.30 13.98
N VAL A 204 -3.61 21.83 14.17
CA VAL A 204 -4.77 22.16 13.35
C VAL A 204 -5.57 23.25 14.04
N THR A 205 -5.85 24.33 13.32
CA THR A 205 -6.71 25.43 13.78
C THR A 205 -8.02 25.46 12.99
N THR A 206 -9.14 25.72 13.66
CA THR A 206 -10.44 25.94 12.99
C THR A 206 -10.65 27.43 12.76
N HIS A 207 -11.18 27.78 11.59
CA HIS A 207 -11.63 29.13 11.30
C HIS A 207 -12.72 29.53 12.31
N GLY A 208 -12.43 30.51 13.16
CA GLY A 208 -13.37 30.97 14.18
C GLY A 208 -14.69 31.36 13.54
N ARG A 209 -15.80 30.77 14.01
CA ARG A 209 -17.14 31.31 13.77
C ARG A 209 -17.22 32.65 14.50
N VAL A 210 -17.16 33.77 13.79
CA VAL A 210 -17.70 35.02 14.36
C VAL A 210 -19.21 34.90 14.24
N ASN A 211 -19.87 34.46 15.31
CA ASN A 211 -21.31 34.71 15.46
C ASN A 211 -21.48 36.22 15.65
N VAL A 212 -21.72 36.94 14.57
CA VAL A 212 -22.21 38.31 14.66
C VAL A 212 -23.67 38.21 15.11
N ILE A 213 -23.90 38.30 16.42
CA ILE A 213 -25.23 38.62 16.94
C ILE A 213 -25.38 40.13 16.71
N VAL A 214 -26.07 40.51 15.65
CA VAL A 214 -26.55 41.88 15.50
C VAL A 214 -27.64 42.06 16.56
N LYS A 215 -27.37 42.89 17.56
CA LYS A 215 -28.41 43.47 18.43
C LYS A 215 -28.72 44.86 17.93
#